data_AF-A0A920PL29-F1
#
_entry.id   AF-A0A920PL29-F1
#
_cell.length_a   1.000
_cell.length_b   1.000
_cell.length_c   1.000
_cell.angle_alpha   90.00
_cell.angle_beta   90.00
_cell.angle_gamma   90.00
#
_symmetry.space_group_name_H-M   'P 1'
#
loop_
_entity.id
_entity.type
_entity.pdbx_description
1 polymer ?
#
loop_
_entity_poly.entity_id
_entity_poly.type
_entity_poly.pdbx_seq_one_letter_code
_entity_poly.pdbx_strand_id
1 'polypeptide(L)'
;MAAASTPASNVGTMAGVTAEALTAMLLRTGTAGAPMLFGVPAMTVALNSGAPVHGSPDSAIVQFLAGQMARRYGIPPRAIANCATSKSADMQAAYDSMWGFFLHFGPGAQWITMAGGMMEGTSGWAMQKPSLILNSSMRSTFLQGFDSMIWTRFSRP
;
A
#
# COMPACT_ATOMS: atom_id res chain seq x y z
N MET A 1 6.18 9.48 -6.21
CA MET A 1 5.89 8.84 -7.51
C MET A 1 7.21 8.45 -8.16
N ALA A 2 7.41 7.15 -8.43
CA ALA A 2 8.60 6.71 -9.16
C ALA A 2 8.59 7.29 -10.59
N ALA A 3 9.76 7.70 -11.07
CA ALA A 3 9.97 8.38 -12.36
C ALA A 3 9.36 9.80 -12.48
N ALA A 4 8.95 10.41 -11.37
CA ALA A 4 8.52 11.81 -11.32
C ALA A 4 9.16 12.55 -10.14
N SER A 5 8.67 12.30 -8.91
CA SER A 5 9.21 12.92 -7.69
C SER A 5 10.42 12.17 -7.12
N THR A 6 10.59 10.91 -7.52
CA THR A 6 11.69 10.04 -7.11
C THR A 6 12.28 9.35 -8.35
N PRO A 7 13.52 8.79 -8.28
CA PRO A 7 14.13 8.11 -9.41
C PRO A 7 13.23 7.02 -9.99
N ALA A 8 13.36 6.73 -11.29
CA ALA A 8 12.59 5.66 -11.95
C ALA A 8 12.87 4.26 -11.36
N SER A 9 13.98 4.10 -10.64
CA SER A 9 14.29 2.87 -9.89
C SER A 9 13.42 2.73 -8.63
N ASN A 10 12.80 1.57 -8.46
CA ASN A 10 12.03 1.22 -7.25
C ASN A 10 12.90 1.28 -5.98
N VAL A 11 14.16 0.83 -6.06
CA VAL A 11 15.09 0.87 -4.92
C VAL A 11 15.52 2.30 -4.62
N GLY A 12 15.81 3.10 -5.66
CA GLY A 12 16.14 4.52 -5.49
C GLY A 12 14.98 5.32 -4.89
N THR A 13 13.76 5.04 -5.33
CA THR A 13 12.53 5.58 -4.74
C THR A 13 12.42 5.21 -3.26
N MET A 14 12.61 3.93 -2.92
CA MET A 14 12.55 3.49 -1.53
C MET A 14 13.62 4.13 -0.65
N ALA A 15 14.85 4.28 -1.14
CA ALA A 15 15.92 4.94 -0.39
C ALA A 15 15.56 6.39 -0.06
N GLY A 16 15.10 7.16 -1.07
CA GLY A 16 14.71 8.57 -0.89
C GLY A 16 13.53 8.73 0.07
N VAL A 17 12.44 8.01 -0.16
CA VAL A 17 11.24 8.12 0.69
C VAL A 17 11.51 7.60 2.12
N THR A 18 12.36 6.59 2.29
CA THR A 18 12.78 6.17 3.63
C THR A 18 13.55 7.28 4.34
N ALA A 19 14.48 7.93 3.65
CA ALA A 19 15.23 9.04 4.23
C ALA A 19 14.30 10.18 4.63
N GLU A 20 13.37 10.59 3.76
CA GLU A 20 12.34 11.60 4.07
C GLU A 20 11.53 11.24 5.31
N ALA A 21 11.06 9.99 5.41
CA ALA A 21 10.27 9.51 6.54
C ALA A 21 11.08 9.57 7.85
N LEU A 22 12.34 9.13 7.84
CA LEU A 22 13.20 9.19 9.03
C LEU A 22 13.55 10.62 9.42
N THR A 23 13.79 11.50 8.45
CA THR A 23 14.01 12.93 8.71
C THR A 23 12.79 13.57 9.34
N ALA A 24 11.58 13.29 8.84
CA ALA A 24 10.34 13.79 9.44
C ALA A 24 10.16 13.30 10.89
N MET A 25 10.54 12.06 11.18
CA MET A 25 10.52 11.51 12.54
C MET A 25 11.51 12.23 13.47
N LEU A 26 12.70 12.57 12.97
CA LEU A 26 13.73 13.28 13.72
C LEU A 26 13.37 14.76 13.98
N LEU A 27 12.78 15.43 12.99
CA LEU A 27 12.43 16.86 13.05
C LEU A 27 11.20 17.15 13.91
N ARG A 28 10.63 16.13 14.57
CA ARG A 28 9.42 16.25 15.37
C ARG A 28 9.68 16.94 16.71
N THR A 29 9.95 18.23 16.67
CA THR A 29 10.13 19.07 17.85
C THR A 29 8.77 19.35 18.50
N GLY A 30 8.58 18.96 19.77
CA GLY A 30 7.38 19.27 20.56
C GLY A 30 6.34 18.14 20.69
N THR A 31 6.54 16.99 20.02
CA THR A 31 5.67 15.80 20.17
C THR A 31 6.49 14.51 20.29
N ALA A 32 7.63 14.60 21.00
CA ALA A 32 8.46 13.45 21.33
C ALA A 32 7.62 12.38 22.04
N GLY A 33 7.54 11.19 21.44
CA GLY A 33 6.80 10.03 21.99
C GLY A 33 5.40 9.79 21.42
N ALA A 34 4.84 10.69 20.61
CA ALA A 34 3.53 10.42 20.02
C ALA A 34 3.64 9.37 18.87
N PRO A 35 2.58 8.60 18.59
CA PRO A 35 2.67 7.47 17.67
C PRO A 35 3.02 7.91 16.24
N MET A 36 3.78 7.08 15.53
CA MET A 36 4.19 7.31 14.13
C MET A 36 3.86 6.08 13.29
N LEU A 37 3.49 6.34 12.03
CA LEU A 37 3.21 5.31 11.04
C LEU A 37 4.20 5.44 9.89
N PHE A 38 4.93 4.37 9.58
CA PHE A 38 5.81 4.34 8.43
C PHE A 38 5.07 3.79 7.23
N GLY A 39 5.17 4.45 6.09
CA GLY A 39 4.58 3.94 4.88
C GLY A 39 4.84 4.83 3.69
N VAL A 40 4.76 4.23 2.51
CA VAL A 40 4.99 4.92 1.24
C VAL A 40 3.70 4.88 0.43
N PRO A 41 3.14 6.03 0.02
CA PRO A 41 2.09 6.04 -0.97
C PRO A 41 2.67 5.69 -2.35
N ALA A 42 2.83 4.38 -2.60
CA ALA A 42 3.47 3.87 -3.79
C ALA A 42 2.53 3.99 -5.00
N MET A 43 2.98 4.74 -6.00
CA MET A 43 2.33 4.87 -7.29
C MET A 43 3.39 5.23 -8.34
N THR A 44 3.12 4.85 -9.59
CA THR A 44 3.96 5.16 -10.74
C THR A 44 3.32 6.22 -11.62
N VAL A 45 4.00 6.60 -12.70
CA VAL A 45 3.45 7.48 -13.73
C VAL A 45 3.34 6.75 -15.06
N ALA A 46 2.29 7.04 -15.82
CA ALA A 46 2.18 6.59 -17.20
C ALA A 46 3.13 7.43 -18.07
N LEU A 47 4.12 6.80 -18.71
CA LEU A 47 5.15 7.51 -19.49
C LEU A 47 4.59 8.29 -20.69
N ASN A 48 3.42 7.89 -21.22
CA ASN A 48 2.78 8.55 -22.35
C ASN A 48 2.04 9.84 -21.99
N SER A 49 1.57 9.97 -20.74
CA SER A 49 0.62 11.01 -20.31
C SER A 49 1.06 11.74 -19.04
N GLY A 50 2.05 11.21 -18.33
CA GLY A 50 2.47 11.68 -17.01
C GLY A 50 1.47 11.41 -15.89
N ALA A 51 0.31 10.79 -16.19
CA ALA A 51 -0.76 10.60 -15.23
C ALA A 51 -0.37 9.61 -14.11
N PRO A 52 -0.83 9.81 -12.86
CA PRO A 52 -0.61 8.85 -11.78
C PRO A 52 -1.26 7.50 -12.09
N VAL A 53 -0.51 6.41 -11.88
CA VAL A 53 -0.95 5.04 -12.08
C VAL A 53 -0.88 4.27 -10.77
N HIS A 54 -2.02 3.69 -10.41
CA HIS A 54 -2.20 2.73 -9.32
C HIS A 54 -2.36 1.32 -9.88
N GLY A 55 -2.06 0.30 -9.08
CA GLY A 55 -2.20 -1.10 -9.50
C GLY A 55 -1.05 -1.64 -10.35
N SER A 56 0.02 -0.86 -10.57
CA SER A 56 1.20 -1.30 -11.34
C SER A 56 2.08 -2.26 -10.54
N PRO A 57 2.79 -3.21 -11.20
CA PRO A 57 3.71 -4.12 -10.52
C PRO A 57 4.86 -3.39 -9.81
N ASP A 58 5.31 -2.25 -10.33
CA ASP A 58 6.31 -1.41 -9.67
C ASP A 58 5.79 -0.82 -8.36
N SER A 59 4.56 -0.30 -8.36
CA SER A 59 3.93 0.18 -7.13
C SER A 59 3.83 -0.94 -6.08
N ALA A 60 3.63 -2.19 -6.52
CA ALA A 60 3.58 -3.34 -5.65
C ALA A 60 4.91 -3.64 -4.95
N ILE A 61 6.00 -3.65 -5.71
CA ILE A 61 7.35 -3.86 -5.19
C ILE A 61 7.68 -2.79 -4.14
N VAL A 62 7.38 -1.53 -4.42
CA VAL A 62 7.62 -0.42 -3.49
C VAL A 62 6.80 -0.59 -2.20
N GLN A 63 5.54 -1.04 -2.27
CA GLN A 63 4.75 -1.33 -1.06
C GLN A 63 5.33 -2.50 -0.24
N PHE A 64 5.80 -3.56 -0.89
CA PHE A 64 6.47 -4.67 -0.19
C PHE A 64 7.74 -4.21 0.52
N LEU A 65 8.60 -3.46 -0.18
CA LEU A 65 9.80 -2.89 0.39
C LEU A 65 9.47 -1.96 1.57
N ALA A 66 8.43 -1.14 1.45
CA ALA A 66 7.97 -0.28 2.54
C ALA A 66 7.59 -1.08 3.79
N GLY A 67 6.89 -2.22 3.65
CA GLY A 67 6.58 -3.08 4.79
C GLY A 67 7.82 -3.74 5.41
N GLN A 68 8.83 -4.12 4.61
CA GLN A 68 10.11 -4.61 5.13
C GLN A 68 10.85 -3.52 5.92
N MET A 69 10.88 -2.29 5.39
CA MET A 69 11.53 -1.15 6.05
C MET A 69 10.80 -0.76 7.34
N ALA A 70 9.46 -0.78 7.36
CA ALA A 70 8.66 -0.57 8.56
C ALA A 70 9.07 -1.53 9.69
N ARG A 71 9.21 -2.82 9.36
CA ARG A 71 9.68 -3.84 10.31
C ARG A 71 11.12 -3.61 10.75
N ARG A 72 12.01 -3.22 9.83
CA ARG A 72 13.42 -2.93 10.15
C ARG A 72 13.56 -1.81 11.18
N TYR A 73 12.72 -0.78 11.10
CA TYR A 73 12.74 0.34 12.04
C TYR A 73 11.82 0.15 13.25
N GLY A 74 11.08 -0.96 13.34
CA GLY A 74 10.14 -1.21 14.43
C GLY A 74 8.93 -0.25 14.44
N ILE A 75 8.54 0.27 13.27
CA ILE A 75 7.47 1.26 13.14
C ILE A 75 6.24 0.61 12.50
N PRO A 76 5.02 0.86 13.02
CA PRO A 76 3.77 0.41 12.41
C PRO A 76 3.69 0.70 10.90
N PRO A 77 3.50 -0.31 10.04
CA PRO A 77 3.35 -0.12 8.60
C PRO A 77 1.98 0.47 8.25
N ARG A 78 1.98 1.51 7.44
CA ARG A 78 0.80 2.14 6.84
C ARG A 78 0.89 2.06 5.32
N ALA A 79 -0.25 1.85 4.69
CA ALA A 79 -0.29 1.65 3.25
C ALA A 79 -1.56 2.25 2.63
N ILE A 80 -1.63 2.26 1.30
CA ILE A 80 -2.80 2.73 0.54
C ILE A 80 -3.35 1.59 -0.29
N ALA A 81 -4.66 1.37 -0.17
CA ALA A 81 -5.40 0.36 -0.92
C ALA A 81 -6.56 0.99 -1.69
N ASN A 82 -7.25 0.17 -2.50
CA ASN A 82 -8.51 0.54 -3.17
C ASN A 82 -8.45 1.80 -4.07
N CYS A 83 -7.26 2.20 -4.51
CA CYS A 83 -7.08 3.24 -5.51
C CYS A 83 -7.14 2.62 -6.90
N ALA A 84 -7.81 3.30 -7.83
CA ALA A 84 -7.84 2.92 -9.24
C ALA A 84 -7.42 4.07 -10.15
N THR A 85 -6.83 3.72 -11.28
CA THR A 85 -6.49 4.65 -12.37
C THR A 85 -7.65 4.83 -13.36
N SER A 86 -8.65 3.95 -13.26
CA SER A 86 -9.85 4.00 -14.08
C SER A 86 -10.72 5.21 -13.75
N LYS A 87 -11.44 5.68 -14.77
CA LYS A 87 -12.33 6.85 -14.75
C LYS A 87 -13.77 6.45 -14.43
N SER A 88 -14.07 5.16 -14.47
CA SER A 88 -15.37 4.57 -14.14
C SER A 88 -15.18 3.37 -13.20
N ALA A 89 -16.24 2.95 -12.51
CA ALA A 89 -16.23 1.78 -11.63
C ALA A 89 -16.33 0.49 -12.46
N ASP A 90 -15.33 0.26 -13.31
CA ASP A 90 -15.26 -0.85 -14.25
C ASP A 90 -14.35 -1.99 -13.75
N MET A 91 -14.11 -2.98 -14.61
CA MET A 91 -13.23 -4.10 -14.29
C MET A 91 -11.80 -3.65 -13.98
N GLN A 92 -11.26 -2.63 -14.67
CA GLN A 92 -9.95 -2.09 -14.35
C GLN A 92 -9.94 -1.50 -12.93
N ALA A 93 -10.98 -0.77 -12.55
CA ALA A 93 -11.10 -0.23 -11.21
C ALA A 93 -11.15 -1.31 -10.13
N ALA A 94 -11.72 -2.48 -10.43
CA ALA A 94 -11.70 -3.65 -9.55
C ALA A 94 -10.30 -4.27 -9.46
N TYR A 95 -9.61 -4.47 -10.60
CA TYR A 95 -8.26 -5.04 -10.63
C TYR A 95 -7.24 -4.17 -9.91
N ASP A 96 -7.18 -2.86 -10.19
CA ASP A 96 -6.23 -1.94 -9.54
C ASP A 96 -6.40 -1.97 -8.01
N SER A 97 -7.65 -2.09 -7.56
CA SER A 97 -8.00 -2.08 -6.15
C SER A 97 -7.74 -3.40 -5.44
N MET A 98 -8.03 -4.52 -6.10
CA MET A 98 -7.67 -5.85 -5.62
C MET A 98 -6.15 -5.97 -5.48
N TRP A 99 -5.40 -5.48 -6.47
CA TRP A 99 -3.94 -5.43 -6.41
C TRP A 99 -3.47 -4.66 -5.20
N GLY A 100 -4.00 -3.46 -4.96
CA GLY A 100 -3.73 -2.69 -3.74
C GLY A 100 -3.86 -3.56 -2.49
N PHE A 101 -5.03 -4.17 -2.27
CA PHE A 101 -5.31 -4.96 -1.05
C PHE A 101 -4.43 -6.20 -0.88
N PHE A 102 -4.22 -6.97 -1.95
CA PHE A 102 -3.41 -8.20 -1.88
C PHE A 102 -2.00 -7.92 -1.34
N LEU A 103 -1.46 -6.78 -1.73
CA LEU A 103 -0.11 -6.35 -1.38
C LEU A 103 -0.01 -5.79 0.04
N HIS A 104 -1.12 -5.58 0.76
CA HIS A 104 -1.10 -5.18 2.18
C HIS A 104 -1.06 -6.34 3.14
N PHE A 105 -1.57 -7.50 2.73
CA PHE A 105 -1.62 -8.69 3.59
C PHE A 105 -0.23 -9.27 3.81
N GLY A 106 0.60 -9.38 2.78
CA GLY A 106 1.97 -9.92 2.89
C GLY A 106 2.93 -9.10 3.77
N PRO A 107 3.00 -7.76 3.64
CA PRO A 107 3.85 -6.91 4.49
C PRO A 107 3.26 -6.61 5.87
N GLY A 108 2.01 -7.00 6.15
CA GLY A 108 1.38 -6.84 7.46
C GLY A 108 0.96 -5.41 7.78
N ALA A 109 0.38 -4.69 6.81
CA ALA A 109 -0.08 -3.31 7.01
C ALA A 109 -1.05 -3.22 8.21
N GLN A 110 -0.76 -2.30 9.14
CA GLN A 110 -1.58 -2.05 10.34
C GLN A 110 -2.58 -0.92 10.14
N TRP A 111 -2.30 -0.03 9.19
CA TRP A 111 -3.19 1.08 8.85
C TRP A 111 -3.32 1.20 7.33
N ILE A 112 -4.56 1.11 6.81
CA ILE A 112 -4.83 1.23 5.37
C ILE A 112 -5.60 2.53 5.13
N THR A 113 -4.98 3.42 4.36
CA THR A 113 -5.58 4.66 3.87
C THR A 113 -6.18 4.45 2.49
N MET A 114 -7.09 5.37 2.08
CA MET A 114 -7.80 5.30 0.79
C MET A 114 -8.64 4.02 0.60
N ALA A 115 -9.05 3.36 1.69
CA ALA A 115 -9.72 2.05 1.67
C ALA A 115 -11.08 2.03 0.92
N GLY A 116 -11.55 3.15 0.36
CA GLY A 116 -12.84 3.29 -0.28
C GLY A 116 -12.94 4.37 -1.34
N GLY A 117 -13.58 4.03 -2.46
CA GLY A 117 -14.09 4.95 -3.46
C GLY A 117 -13.06 5.65 -4.35
N MET A 118 -11.76 5.56 -4.07
CA MET A 118 -10.76 6.33 -4.83
C MET A 118 -10.58 5.84 -6.26
N MET A 119 -10.64 6.80 -7.19
CA MET A 119 -10.59 6.61 -8.63
C MET A 119 -9.81 7.72 -9.32
N GLU A 120 -9.59 7.56 -10.62
CA GLU A 120 -8.93 8.55 -11.48
C GLU A 120 -7.58 9.02 -10.91
N GLY A 121 -6.76 8.07 -10.47
CA GLY A 121 -5.46 8.40 -9.90
C GLY A 121 -5.55 9.23 -8.61
N THR A 122 -6.58 8.99 -7.79
CA THR A 122 -6.93 9.71 -6.54
C THR A 122 -7.57 11.09 -6.71
N SER A 123 -7.94 11.48 -7.94
CA SER A 123 -8.66 12.73 -8.19
C SER A 123 -10.19 12.59 -8.09
N GLY A 124 -10.72 11.37 -8.17
CA GLY A 124 -12.16 11.10 -8.13
C GLY A 124 -12.56 10.18 -6.98
N TRP A 125 -13.82 10.29 -6.57
CA TRP A 125 -14.45 9.39 -5.60
C TRP A 125 -15.75 8.81 -6.16
N ALA A 126 -15.94 7.50 -6.06
CA ALA A 126 -17.14 6.82 -6.51
C ALA A 126 -17.84 6.06 -5.38
N MET A 127 -19.13 6.38 -5.16
CA MET A 127 -19.98 5.70 -4.18
C MET A 127 -20.10 4.20 -4.47
N GLN A 128 -20.09 3.84 -5.75
CA GLN A 128 -20.22 2.46 -6.24
C GLN A 128 -19.00 1.59 -5.91
N LYS A 129 -17.88 2.21 -5.51
CA LYS A 129 -16.72 1.51 -4.95
C LYS A 129 -16.76 1.62 -3.42
N PRO A 130 -17.46 0.70 -2.75
CA PRO A 130 -17.64 0.79 -1.31
C PRO A 130 -16.30 0.90 -0.60
N SER A 131 -16.27 1.75 0.43
CA SER A 131 -15.22 1.74 1.43
C SER A 131 -15.18 0.38 2.08
N LEU A 132 -14.07 -0.31 1.87
CA LEU A 132 -13.82 -1.61 2.43
C LEU A 132 -13.51 -1.44 3.94
N ILE A 133 -14.51 -1.05 4.73
CA ILE A 133 -14.64 -1.42 6.16
C ILE A 133 -15.00 -2.92 6.20
N LEU A 134 -14.18 -3.71 5.51
CA LEU A 134 -14.30 -5.14 5.23
C LEU A 134 -12.90 -5.79 5.28
N ASN A 135 -11.84 -5.03 5.62
CA ASN A 135 -10.49 -5.57 5.70
C ASN A 135 -10.27 -6.37 6.99
N SER A 136 -11.03 -6.20 8.08
CA SER A 136 -10.96 -7.19 9.17
C SER A 136 -11.38 -8.57 8.66
N SER A 137 -12.45 -8.67 7.87
CA SER A 137 -12.95 -9.92 7.30
C SER A 137 -12.12 -10.47 6.15
N MET A 138 -11.70 -9.66 5.17
CA MET A 138 -10.85 -10.15 4.08
C MET A 138 -9.44 -10.51 4.56
N ARG A 139 -8.86 -9.71 5.47
CA ARG A 139 -7.60 -10.07 6.12
C ARG A 139 -7.78 -11.31 6.98
N SER A 140 -8.85 -11.41 7.79
CA SER A 140 -9.07 -12.59 8.62
C SER A 140 -9.32 -13.82 7.78
N THR A 141 -10.13 -13.77 6.72
CA THR A 141 -10.34 -14.90 5.80
C THR A 141 -9.06 -15.28 5.05
N PHE A 142 -8.29 -14.31 4.56
CA PHE A 142 -7.02 -14.57 3.90
C PHE A 142 -6.00 -15.20 4.87
N LEU A 143 -5.84 -14.63 6.07
CA LEU A 143 -4.93 -15.17 7.08
C LEU A 143 -5.40 -16.52 7.63
N GLN A 144 -6.71 -16.73 7.84
CA GLN A 144 -7.28 -18.04 8.21
C GLN A 144 -7.03 -19.09 7.12
N GLY A 145 -7.12 -18.71 5.85
CA GLY A 145 -6.77 -19.56 4.71
C GLY A 145 -5.29 -19.96 4.71
N PHE A 146 -4.38 -19.03 5.08
CA PHE A 146 -2.95 -19.33 5.20
C PHE A 146 -2.61 -20.18 6.45
N ASP A 147 -3.20 -19.87 7.60
CA ASP A 147 -3.00 -20.65 8.83
C ASP A 147 -3.48 -22.10 8.66
N SER A 148 -4.65 -22.30 8.03
CA SER A 148 -5.16 -23.64 7.71
C SER A 148 -4.27 -24.40 6.70
N MET A 149 -3.55 -23.70 5.83
CA MET A 149 -2.61 -24.30 4.86
C MET A 149 -1.25 -24.66 5.45
N ILE A 150 -0.76 -23.90 6.44
CA ILE A 150 0.50 -24.19 7.15
C ILE A 150 0.29 -25.32 8.16
N TRP A 151 -0.82 -25.32 8.90
CA TRP A 151 -1.12 -26.37 9.88
C TRP A 151 -1.32 -27.74 9.23
N THR A 152 -2.00 -27.81 8.08
CA THR A 152 -2.22 -29.07 7.35
C THR A 152 -0.95 -29.68 6.74
N ARG A 153 0.13 -28.90 6.60
CA ARG A 153 1.41 -29.37 6.04
C ARG A 153 2.44 -29.80 7.09
N PHE A 154 2.23 -29.45 8.37
CA PHE A 154 3.09 -29.82 9.50
C PHE A 154 2.42 -30.74 10.54
N SER A 155 1.13 -31.07 10.39
CA SER A 155 0.37 -31.89 11.35
C SER A 155 -0.05 -33.27 10.84
N ARG A 156 0.65 -33.83 9.85
CA ARG A 156 0.52 -35.26 9.54
C ARG A 156 1.79 -35.97 10.02
N PRO A 157 1.67 -37.06 10.80
CA PRO A 157 2.81 -37.77 11.40
C PRO A 157 3.74 -38.36 10.34
#